data_AF-A0AAU0VXW4-F1
#
_entry.id   AF-A0AAU0VXW4-F1
#
_cell.length_a   1.000
_cell.length_b   1.000
_cell.length_c   1.000
_cell.angle_alpha   90.00
_cell.angle_beta   90.00
_cell.angle_gamma   90.00
#
_symmetry.space_group_name_H-M   'P 1'
#
loop_
_entity.id
_entity.type
_entity.pdbx_description
1 polymer ?
#
loop_
_entity_poly.entity_id
_entity_poly.type
_entity_poly.pdbx_seq_one_letter_code
_entity_poly.pdbx_strand_id
1 'polypeptide(L)'
;MSDTTALDAAKIAIRRWTREEPGAHAQYGSRVLYAPSVLAEAADLLGKLYAAGQEHHIDPEDWAAVTGLPIGVLDVLVARYCSRVKLSTSELHAARDALIAELGARRVTVQPGQRIAVAPLPGGPAWGSRGQSGLSLGLSSSGGWDISVDEIASQPRPIAAPTTEEGAREVAGLVYKILRGETSDPFAELPKGASA
;
A
#
# COMPACT_ATOMS: atom_id res chain seq x y z
N MET A 1 -7.56 -4.62 30.62
CA MET A 1 -8.29 -3.50 29.96
C MET A 1 -7.36 -2.58 29.17
N SER A 2 -6.06 -2.54 29.47
CA SER A 2 -5.08 -1.67 28.80
C SER A 2 -4.79 -2.03 27.33
N ASP A 3 -4.72 -3.34 27.00
CA ASP A 3 -4.35 -3.80 25.65
C ASP A 3 -5.31 -3.33 24.55
N THR A 4 -6.61 -3.24 24.86
CA THR A 4 -7.63 -2.78 23.90
C THR A 4 -7.47 -1.29 23.59
N THR A 5 -7.12 -0.48 24.60
CA THR A 5 -6.92 0.96 24.44
C THR A 5 -5.68 1.27 23.61
N ALA A 6 -4.57 0.56 23.84
CA ALA A 6 -3.33 0.72 23.06
C ALA A 6 -3.53 0.35 21.58
N LEU A 7 -4.24 -0.75 21.30
CA LEU A 7 -4.52 -1.18 19.93
C LEU A 7 -5.46 -0.20 19.21
N ASP A 8 -6.45 0.37 19.89
CA ASP A 8 -7.36 1.34 19.27
C ASP A 8 -6.66 2.67 18.98
N ALA A 9 -5.79 3.14 19.88
CA ALA A 9 -4.90 4.27 19.63
C ALA A 9 -3.99 4.02 18.42
N ALA A 10 -3.41 2.82 18.32
CA ALA A 10 -2.58 2.43 17.19
C ALA A 10 -3.35 2.41 15.86
N LYS A 11 -4.58 1.87 15.83
CA LYS A 11 -5.43 1.91 14.63
C LYS A 11 -5.73 3.34 14.18
N ILE A 12 -6.01 4.25 15.12
CA ILE A 12 -6.26 5.66 14.82
C ILE A 12 -4.99 6.30 14.24
N ALA A 13 -3.84 6.08 14.86
CA ALA A 13 -2.56 6.59 14.40
C ALA A 13 -2.21 6.11 12.98
N ILE A 14 -2.28 4.80 12.70
CA ILE A 14 -2.02 4.25 11.36
C ILE A 14 -2.97 4.82 10.32
N ARG A 15 -4.27 4.96 10.64
CA ARG A 15 -5.26 5.56 9.72
C ARG A 15 -4.93 7.02 9.43
N ARG A 16 -4.54 7.80 10.44
CA ARG A 16 -4.14 9.20 10.27
C ARG A 16 -2.97 9.32 9.31
N TRP A 17 -1.91 8.56 9.54
CA TRP A 17 -0.70 8.57 8.71
C TRP A 17 -0.91 8.08 7.28
N THR A 18 -1.91 7.24 7.04
CA THR A 18 -2.23 6.71 5.69
C THR A 18 -3.29 7.52 4.94
N ARG A 19 -4.06 8.39 5.63
CA ARG A 19 -5.14 9.20 5.05
C ARG A 19 -4.79 10.69 4.92
N GLU A 20 -4.14 11.27 5.93
CA GLU A 20 -4.07 12.73 6.12
C GLU A 20 -2.73 13.37 5.69
N GLU A 21 -1.68 12.58 5.45
CA GLU A 21 -0.36 13.08 5.10
C GLU A 21 -0.03 12.70 3.64
N PRO A 22 -0.14 13.62 2.67
CA PRO A 22 0.52 13.48 1.38
C PRO A 22 2.03 13.55 1.62
N GLY A 23 2.64 12.40 1.96
CA GLY A 23 4.11 12.25 1.94
C GLY A 23 4.87 12.93 3.07
N ALA A 24 4.62 12.58 4.33
CA ALA A 24 5.64 12.74 5.35
C ALA A 24 6.65 11.57 5.27
N HIS A 25 7.61 11.73 4.36
CA HIS A 25 8.96 11.15 4.41
C HIS A 25 9.03 9.68 4.86
N ALA A 26 8.35 8.78 4.14
CA ALA A 26 8.85 7.42 4.08
C ALA A 26 10.25 7.50 3.46
N GLN A 27 11.23 6.78 4.01
CA GLN A 27 12.57 6.63 3.44
C GLN A 27 12.52 6.21 1.95
N TYR A 28 11.38 5.65 1.54
CA TYR A 28 10.92 5.42 0.19
C TYR A 28 10.08 6.63 -0.31
N GLY A 29 10.70 7.59 -0.99
CA GLY A 29 10.10 8.83 -1.52
C GLY A 29 9.00 8.67 -2.60
N SER A 30 8.15 7.66 -2.49
CA SER A 30 7.00 7.37 -3.36
C SER A 30 5.78 7.05 -2.50
N ARG A 31 4.59 7.53 -2.88
CA ARG A 31 3.33 7.21 -2.21
C ARG A 31 3.09 5.69 -2.24
N VAL A 32 3.37 5.01 -1.12
CA VAL A 32 3.16 3.57 -0.96
C VAL A 32 1.67 3.30 -0.78
N LEU A 33 1.15 2.27 -1.46
CA LEU A 33 -0.18 1.73 -1.22
C LEU A 33 -0.11 0.56 -0.25
N TYR A 34 -1.08 0.42 0.65
CA TYR A 34 -1.07 -0.61 1.67
C TYR A 34 -2.28 -1.52 1.55
N ALA A 35 -2.03 -2.83 1.52
CA ALA A 35 -3.09 -3.82 1.64
C ALA A 35 -3.72 -3.80 3.05
N PRO A 36 -5.03 -4.13 3.18
CA PRO A 36 -5.70 -4.12 4.48
C PRO A 36 -5.00 -4.98 5.54
N SER A 37 -4.50 -6.17 5.18
CA SER A 37 -3.73 -7.03 6.09
C SER A 37 -2.47 -6.34 6.64
N VAL A 38 -1.75 -5.60 5.79
CA VAL A 38 -0.54 -4.86 6.19
C VAL A 38 -0.89 -3.71 7.13
N LEU A 39 -2.01 -3.01 6.89
CA LEU A 39 -2.48 -1.97 7.83
C LEU A 39 -2.92 -2.55 9.17
N ALA A 40 -3.51 -3.75 9.18
CA ALA A 40 -3.86 -4.45 10.41
C ALA A 40 -2.61 -4.90 11.17
N GLU A 41 -1.60 -5.44 10.47
CA GLU A 41 -0.30 -5.79 11.05
C GLU A 41 0.43 -4.56 11.61
N ALA A 42 0.38 -3.42 10.90
CA ALA A 42 0.94 -2.16 11.37
C ALA A 42 0.29 -1.70 12.68
N ALA A 43 -1.03 -1.76 12.76
CA ALA A 43 -1.76 -1.39 13.96
C ALA A 43 -1.47 -2.34 15.13
N ASP A 44 -1.34 -3.64 14.88
CA ASP A 44 -0.96 -4.63 15.90
C ASP A 44 0.46 -4.40 16.42
N LEU A 45 1.44 -4.19 15.52
CA LEU A 45 2.82 -3.91 15.90
C LEU A 45 2.93 -2.60 16.69
N LEU A 46 2.28 -1.53 16.23
CA LEU A 46 2.26 -0.26 16.94
C LEU A 46 1.55 -0.38 18.30
N GLY A 47 0.46 -1.14 18.38
CA GLY A 47 -0.24 -1.40 19.63
C GLY A 47 0.66 -2.09 20.67
N LYS A 48 1.49 -3.05 20.24
CA LYS A 48 2.49 -3.71 21.10
C LYS A 48 3.58 -2.75 21.57
N LEU A 49 4.04 -1.84 20.71
CA LEU A 49 5.02 -0.81 21.10
C LEU A 49 4.45 0.16 22.14
N TYR A 50 3.19 0.59 21.95
CA TYR A 50 2.50 1.43 22.94
C TYR A 50 2.28 0.70 24.26
N ALA A 51 1.85 -0.56 24.24
CA ALA A 51 1.70 -1.36 25.45
C ALA A 51 3.02 -1.48 26.23
N ALA A 52 4.14 -1.74 25.52
CA ALA A 52 5.47 -1.78 26.13
C ALA A 52 5.90 -0.42 26.72
N GLY A 53 5.54 0.70 26.07
CA GLY A 53 5.76 2.04 26.64
C GLY A 53 4.97 2.26 27.93
N GLN A 54 3.70 1.86 27.94
CA GLN A 54 2.79 2.03 29.08
C GLN A 54 3.25 1.25 30.31
N GLU A 55 3.89 0.09 30.14
CA GLU A 55 4.55 -0.67 31.23
C GLU A 55 5.63 0.15 31.94
N HIS A 56 6.18 1.17 31.27
CA HIS A 56 7.19 2.10 31.79
C HIS A 56 6.66 3.52 32.00
N HIS A 57 5.33 3.72 32.03
CA HIS A 57 4.70 5.03 32.16
C HIS A 57 5.06 6.01 31.02
N ILE A 58 5.24 5.49 29.81
CA ILE A 58 5.47 6.26 28.59
C ILE A 58 4.20 6.17 27.74
N ASP A 59 3.55 7.32 27.54
CA ASP A 59 2.32 7.41 26.76
C ASP A 59 2.61 7.63 25.25
N PRO A 60 1.65 7.38 24.35
CA PRO A 60 1.82 7.63 22.91
C PRO A 60 2.30 9.05 22.56
N GLU A 61 1.90 10.05 23.35
CA GLU A 61 2.30 11.45 23.20
C GLU A 61 3.80 11.68 23.50
N ASP A 62 4.35 10.95 24.48
CA ASP A 62 5.78 11.01 24.80
C ASP A 62 6.63 10.46 23.65
N TRP A 63 6.16 9.38 23.02
CA TRP A 63 6.77 8.86 21.80
C TRP A 63 6.73 9.87 20.67
N ALA A 64 5.58 10.51 20.45
CA ALA A 64 5.41 11.49 19.39
C ALA A 64 6.32 12.72 19.54
N ALA A 65 6.74 13.06 20.77
CA ALA A 65 7.68 14.15 21.03
C ALA A 65 9.13 13.84 20.59
N VAL A 66 9.49 12.55 20.48
CA VAL A 66 10.88 12.13 20.15
C VAL A 66 10.99 11.41 18.81
N THR A 67 9.93 10.75 18.34
CA THR A 67 9.95 9.98 17.09
C THR A 67 8.55 9.70 16.52
N GLY A 68 8.48 9.55 15.20
CA GLY A 68 7.28 9.07 14.52
C GLY A 68 7.18 7.54 14.57
N LEU A 69 6.77 6.95 15.69
CA LEU A 69 6.57 5.49 15.76
C LEU A 69 5.62 4.94 14.67
N PRO A 70 4.49 5.59 14.34
CA PRO A 70 3.60 5.08 13.30
C PRO A 70 4.27 4.98 11.93
N ILE A 71 5.05 6.00 11.52
CA ILE A 71 5.76 5.98 10.23
C ILE A 71 6.90 4.96 10.24
N GLY A 72 7.62 4.81 11.36
CA GLY A 72 8.65 3.78 11.50
C GLY A 72 8.11 2.36 11.37
N VAL A 73 6.94 2.09 11.95
CA VAL A 73 6.24 0.80 11.79
C VAL A 73 5.85 0.55 10.33
N LEU A 74 5.30 1.57 9.66
CA LEU A 74 4.97 1.46 8.24
C LEU A 74 6.23 1.20 7.39
N ASP A 75 7.31 1.95 7.58
CA ASP A 75 8.57 1.79 6.85
C ASP A 75 9.17 0.38 7.01
N VAL A 76 9.10 -0.19 8.21
CA VAL A 76 9.54 -1.59 8.46
C VAL A 76 8.72 -2.57 7.62
N LEU A 77 7.40 -2.38 7.54
CA LEU A 77 6.53 -3.26 6.75
C LEU A 77 6.70 -3.03 5.24
N VAL A 78 6.94 -1.79 4.80
CA VAL A 78 7.30 -1.51 3.40
C VAL A 78 8.60 -2.21 3.03
N ALA A 79 9.63 -2.11 3.88
CA ALA A 79 10.88 -2.81 3.65
C ALA A 79 10.68 -4.33 3.57
N ARG A 80 9.81 -4.89 4.43
CA ARG A 80 9.47 -6.33 4.44
C ARG A 80 8.75 -6.76 3.15
N TYR A 81 7.71 -6.04 2.76
CA TYR A 81 6.79 -6.44 1.68
C TYR A 81 7.18 -5.93 0.29
N CYS A 82 8.11 -4.97 0.19
CA CYS A 82 8.57 -4.43 -1.08
C CYS A 82 10.05 -4.74 -1.34
N SER A 83 10.96 -4.46 -0.40
CA SER A 83 12.41 -4.54 -0.67
C SER A 83 13.06 -5.88 -0.31
N ARG A 84 12.48 -6.65 0.62
CA ARG A 84 13.05 -7.92 1.13
C ARG A 84 12.36 -9.16 0.55
N VAL A 85 11.48 -8.99 -0.42
CA VAL A 85 10.78 -10.07 -1.09
C VAL A 85 11.77 -10.90 -1.92
N LYS A 86 11.65 -12.22 -1.81
CA LYS A 86 12.32 -13.19 -2.68
C LYS A 86 11.31 -14.25 -3.06
N LEU A 87 10.98 -14.34 -4.35
CA LEU A 87 10.01 -15.30 -4.86
C LEU A 87 10.69 -16.30 -5.79
N SER A 88 10.30 -17.56 -5.65
CA SER A 88 10.45 -18.55 -6.71
C SER A 88 9.55 -18.21 -7.90
N THR A 89 9.88 -18.76 -9.07
CA THR A 89 9.05 -18.63 -10.28
C THR A 89 7.63 -19.14 -10.06
N SER A 90 7.46 -20.23 -9.28
CA SER A 90 6.13 -20.79 -8.98
C SER A 90 5.29 -19.87 -8.08
N GLU A 91 5.89 -19.29 -7.04
CA GLU A 91 5.16 -18.36 -6.17
C GLU A 91 4.77 -17.08 -6.92
N LEU A 92 5.67 -16.58 -7.77
CA LEU A 92 5.41 -15.42 -8.62
C LEU A 92 4.23 -15.68 -9.57
N HIS A 93 4.18 -16.84 -10.23
CA HIS A 93 3.05 -17.18 -11.10
C HIS A 93 1.75 -17.38 -10.31
N ALA A 94 1.78 -18.11 -9.19
CA ALA A 94 0.59 -18.33 -8.37
C ALA A 94 -0.05 -17.01 -7.90
N ALA A 95 0.77 -16.08 -7.39
CA ALA A 95 0.28 -14.77 -6.96
C ALA A 95 -0.28 -13.93 -8.13
N ARG A 96 0.37 -13.96 -9.30
CA ARG A 96 -0.10 -13.25 -10.49
C ARG A 96 -1.40 -13.83 -11.05
N ASP A 97 -1.53 -15.15 -11.08
CA ASP A 97 -2.74 -15.83 -11.56
C ASP A 97 -3.91 -15.56 -10.63
N ALA A 98 -3.67 -15.56 -9.30
CA ALA A 98 -4.67 -15.17 -8.31
C ALA A 98 -5.14 -13.71 -8.50
N LEU A 99 -4.23 -12.77 -8.78
CA LEU A 99 -4.56 -11.37 -9.08
C LEU A 99 -5.45 -11.27 -10.34
N ILE A 100 -5.06 -11.94 -11.42
CA ILE A 100 -5.80 -11.95 -12.69
C ILE A 100 -7.21 -12.53 -12.48
N ALA A 101 -7.31 -13.66 -11.78
CA ALA A 101 -8.59 -14.31 -11.49
C ALA A 101 -9.51 -13.42 -10.66
N GLU A 102 -9.00 -12.77 -9.61
CA GLU A 102 -9.78 -11.89 -8.74
C GLU A 102 -10.25 -10.62 -9.48
N LEU A 103 -9.40 -10.02 -10.31
CA LEU A 103 -9.79 -8.88 -11.16
C LEU A 103 -10.84 -9.30 -12.20
N GLY A 104 -10.69 -10.47 -12.80
CA GLY A 104 -11.66 -11.05 -13.73
C GLY A 104 -13.02 -11.31 -13.08
N ALA A 105 -13.03 -11.83 -11.84
CA ALA A 105 -14.25 -12.03 -11.06
C ALA A 105 -15.01 -10.70 -10.80
N ARG A 106 -14.29 -9.59 -10.73
CA ARG A 106 -14.82 -8.23 -10.60
C ARG A 106 -15.21 -7.59 -11.94
N ARG A 107 -15.15 -8.35 -13.04
CA ARG A 107 -15.42 -7.91 -14.42
C ARG A 107 -14.50 -6.77 -14.88
N VAL A 108 -13.27 -6.75 -14.37
CA VAL A 108 -12.22 -5.85 -14.85
C VAL A 108 -11.53 -6.50 -16.04
N THR A 109 -11.41 -5.78 -17.16
CA THR A 109 -10.65 -6.27 -18.32
C THR A 109 -9.15 -6.21 -18.01
N VAL A 110 -8.51 -7.37 -18.09
CA VAL A 110 -7.08 -7.54 -17.82
C VAL A 110 -6.38 -8.15 -19.04
N GLN A 111 -5.16 -7.68 -19.31
CA GLN A 111 -4.27 -8.25 -20.31
C GLN A 111 -2.99 -8.75 -19.62
N PRO A 112 -2.81 -10.08 -19.53
CA PRO A 112 -1.58 -10.65 -19.00
C PRO A 112 -0.38 -10.32 -19.91
N GLY A 113 0.76 -10.01 -19.30
CA GLY A 113 2.02 -9.70 -19.99
C GLY A 113 3.18 -9.72 -19.00
N GLN A 114 4.32 -9.09 -19.29
CA GLN A 114 5.38 -8.94 -18.27
C GLN A 114 4.84 -8.22 -17.02
N ARG A 115 4.05 -7.18 -17.25
CA ARG A 115 3.14 -6.55 -16.28
C ARG A 115 1.70 -6.90 -16.65
N ILE A 116 0.79 -6.86 -15.70
CA ILE A 116 -0.64 -7.09 -15.93
C ILE A 116 -1.28 -5.74 -16.24
N ALA A 117 -1.66 -5.51 -17.49
CA ALA A 117 -2.36 -4.30 -17.88
C ALA A 117 -3.85 -4.44 -17.51
N VAL A 118 -4.42 -3.35 -17.01
CA VAL A 118 -5.77 -3.30 -16.45
C VAL A 118 -6.49 -2.13 -17.09
N ALA A 119 -7.58 -2.41 -17.80
CA ALA A 119 -8.32 -1.37 -18.50
C ALA A 119 -9.04 -0.42 -17.51
N PRO A 120 -9.23 0.85 -17.87
CA PRO A 120 -10.09 1.77 -17.12
C PRO A 120 -11.52 1.23 -16.98
N LEU A 121 -12.20 1.59 -15.90
CA LEU A 121 -13.63 1.32 -15.75
C LEU A 121 -14.49 2.45 -16.34
N PRO A 122 -15.66 2.14 -16.93
CA PRO A 122 -16.60 3.16 -17.38
C PRO A 122 -17.01 4.07 -16.21
N GLY A 123 -16.85 5.39 -16.39
CA GLY A 123 -17.17 6.39 -15.36
C GLY A 123 -16.18 6.45 -14.19
N GLY A 124 -15.08 5.70 -14.25
CA GLY A 124 -13.98 5.78 -13.30
C GLY A 124 -12.98 6.90 -13.63
N PRO A 125 -11.97 7.11 -12.76
CA PRO A 125 -10.85 7.98 -13.07
C PRO A 125 -10.12 7.51 -14.33
N ALA A 126 -9.48 8.44 -15.01
CA ALA A 126 -8.66 8.15 -16.17
C ALA A 126 -7.24 8.70 -15.98
N TRP A 127 -6.25 7.95 -16.44
CA TRP A 127 -4.84 8.28 -16.23
C TRP A 127 -4.11 8.49 -17.56
N GLY A 128 -2.85 8.91 -17.42
CA GLY A 128 -1.94 9.10 -18.55
C GLY A 128 -2.11 10.43 -19.25
N SER A 129 -1.20 10.71 -20.18
CA SER A 129 -1.10 11.98 -20.90
C SER A 129 -2.37 12.41 -21.64
N ARG A 130 -3.23 11.44 -22.01
CA ARG A 130 -4.50 11.67 -22.73
C ARG A 130 -5.74 11.35 -21.91
N GLY A 131 -5.59 10.98 -20.63
CA GLY A 131 -6.72 10.56 -19.79
C GLY A 131 -7.47 9.35 -20.37
N GLN A 132 -6.75 8.40 -20.96
CA GLN A 132 -7.31 7.17 -21.55
C GLN A 132 -6.55 5.92 -21.14
N SER A 133 -5.46 6.08 -20.39
CA SER A 133 -4.56 4.99 -20.05
C SER A 133 -5.09 4.22 -18.84
N GLY A 134 -4.93 2.91 -18.90
CA GLY A 134 -5.22 2.01 -17.80
C GLY A 134 -4.13 2.01 -16.73
N LEU A 135 -4.20 1.00 -15.88
CA LEU A 135 -3.20 0.73 -14.86
C LEU A 135 -2.36 -0.47 -15.27
N SER A 136 -1.11 -0.52 -14.82
CA SER A 136 -0.19 -1.61 -15.08
C SER A 136 0.35 -2.12 -13.75
N LEU A 137 0.14 -3.40 -13.46
CA LEU A 137 0.53 -4.05 -12.21
C LEU A 137 1.78 -4.91 -12.40
N GLY A 138 2.75 -4.72 -11.52
CA GLY A 138 3.99 -5.48 -11.46
C GLY A 138 4.03 -6.37 -10.21
N LEU A 139 4.65 -7.54 -10.38
CA LEU A 139 5.18 -8.33 -9.27
C LEU A 139 6.60 -8.73 -9.65
N SER A 140 7.58 -8.22 -8.91
CA SER A 140 8.99 -8.55 -9.08
C SER A 140 9.42 -9.66 -8.14
N SER A 141 10.24 -10.60 -8.62
CA SER A 141 10.82 -11.66 -7.80
C SER A 141 11.75 -11.15 -6.70
N SER A 142 12.18 -9.88 -6.79
CA SER A 142 13.06 -9.20 -5.82
C SER A 142 12.51 -7.85 -5.32
N GLY A 143 11.24 -7.52 -5.61
CA GLY A 143 10.73 -6.16 -5.41
C GLY A 143 9.26 -6.02 -4.99
N GLY A 144 8.56 -7.13 -4.73
CA GLY A 144 7.16 -7.09 -4.31
C GLY A 144 6.22 -6.56 -5.38
N TRP A 145 5.06 -6.06 -4.94
CA TRP A 145 4.01 -5.52 -5.81
C TRP A 145 4.23 -4.05 -6.12
N ASP A 146 3.87 -3.63 -7.33
CA ASP A 146 3.87 -2.23 -7.73
C ASP A 146 2.78 -1.90 -8.76
N ILE A 147 2.38 -0.63 -8.84
CA ILE A 147 1.41 -0.11 -9.79
C ILE A 147 1.94 1.11 -10.52
N SER A 148 1.66 1.21 -11.81
CA SER A 148 1.97 2.39 -12.62
C SER A 148 0.78 2.70 -13.54
N VAL A 149 0.81 3.87 -14.17
CA VAL A 149 0.00 4.11 -15.37
C VAL A 149 0.55 3.20 -16.47
N ASP A 150 -0.31 2.66 -17.31
CA ASP A 150 0.09 1.82 -18.46
C ASP A 150 0.65 2.68 -19.61
N GLU A 151 1.77 3.37 -19.35
CA GLU A 151 2.52 4.21 -20.27
C GLU A 151 4.03 4.03 -20.05
N ILE A 152 4.83 4.17 -21.12
CA ILE A 152 6.28 3.90 -21.12
C ILE A 152 7.04 4.74 -20.08
N ALA A 153 6.62 5.99 -19.83
CA ALA A 153 7.30 6.92 -18.93
C ALA A 153 6.72 6.96 -17.51
N SER A 154 5.88 5.99 -17.12
CA SER A 154 5.24 6.02 -15.79
C SER A 154 6.17 5.50 -14.69
N GLN A 155 6.29 6.25 -13.60
CA GLN A 155 7.03 5.82 -12.41
C GLN A 155 6.17 4.86 -11.58
N PRO A 156 6.63 3.62 -11.31
CA PRO A 156 5.92 2.69 -10.44
C PRO A 156 5.78 3.21 -9.01
N ARG A 157 4.64 2.93 -8.38
CA ARG A 157 4.35 3.12 -6.96
C ARG A 157 4.28 1.75 -6.29
N PRO A 158 5.03 1.53 -5.20
CA PRO A 158 5.02 0.25 -4.51
C PRO A 158 3.67 0.00 -3.82
N ILE A 159 3.28 -1.27 -3.74
CA ILE A 159 2.17 -1.74 -2.93
C ILE A 159 2.72 -2.67 -1.85
N ALA A 160 2.66 -2.24 -0.59
CA ALA A 160 2.96 -3.08 0.55
C ALA A 160 1.81 -4.08 0.75
N ALA A 161 2.02 -5.30 0.25
CA ALA A 161 1.10 -6.42 0.36
C ALA A 161 1.89 -7.73 0.41
N PRO A 162 1.38 -8.78 1.07
CA PRO A 162 1.96 -10.11 0.97
C PRO A 162 2.05 -10.58 -0.49
N THR A 163 3.13 -11.26 -0.85
CA THR A 163 3.31 -11.86 -2.18
C THR A 163 2.78 -13.30 -2.22
N THR A 164 1.55 -13.46 -1.72
CA THR A 164 0.78 -14.72 -1.70
C THR A 164 -0.52 -14.54 -2.51
N GLU A 165 -1.31 -15.61 -2.66
CA GLU A 165 -2.63 -15.53 -3.30
C GLU A 165 -3.59 -14.61 -2.52
N GLU A 166 -3.58 -14.66 -1.20
CA GLU A 166 -4.39 -13.78 -0.35
C GLU A 166 -3.98 -12.32 -0.54
N GLY A 167 -2.68 -12.04 -0.56
CA GLY A 167 -2.18 -10.70 -0.84
C GLY A 167 -2.55 -10.22 -2.24
N ALA A 168 -2.53 -11.11 -3.24
CA ALA A 168 -3.00 -10.81 -4.58
C ALA A 168 -4.49 -10.41 -4.62
N ARG A 169 -5.34 -11.06 -3.82
CA ARG A 169 -6.76 -10.68 -3.69
C ARG A 169 -6.93 -9.31 -3.06
N GLU A 170 -6.12 -8.98 -2.06
CA GLU A 170 -6.12 -7.63 -1.47
C GLU A 170 -5.63 -6.56 -2.45
N VAL A 171 -4.58 -6.84 -3.21
CA VAL A 171 -4.09 -5.97 -4.30
C VAL A 171 -5.19 -5.74 -5.33
N ALA A 172 -5.88 -6.79 -5.78
CA ALA A 172 -7.02 -6.67 -6.69
C ALA A 172 -8.13 -5.79 -6.10
N GLY A 173 -8.42 -5.94 -4.81
CA GLY A 173 -9.38 -5.11 -4.08
C GLY A 173 -8.98 -3.64 -4.03
N LEU A 174 -7.70 -3.34 -3.79
CA LEU A 174 -7.17 -1.97 -3.83
C LEU A 174 -7.28 -1.36 -5.21
N VAL A 175 -6.81 -2.09 -6.24
CA VAL A 175 -6.85 -1.64 -7.64
C VAL A 175 -8.29 -1.36 -8.07
N TYR A 176 -9.23 -2.23 -7.70
CA TYR A 176 -10.64 -2.02 -8.01
C TYR A 176 -11.19 -0.72 -7.39
N LYS A 177 -10.82 -0.39 -6.15
CA LYS A 177 -11.23 0.88 -5.52
C LYS A 177 -10.62 2.09 -6.22
N ILE A 178 -9.36 2.00 -6.65
CA ILE A 178 -8.67 3.03 -7.44
C ILE A 178 -9.40 3.25 -8.77
N LEU A 179 -9.72 2.17 -9.50
CA LEU A 179 -10.48 2.19 -10.75
C LEU A 179 -11.88 2.82 -10.62
N ARG A 180 -12.46 2.81 -9.42
CA ARG A 180 -13.76 3.45 -9.14
C ARG A 180 -13.66 4.87 -8.58
N GLY A 181 -12.45 5.38 -8.34
CA GLY A 181 -12.26 6.69 -7.70
C GLY A 181 -12.69 6.71 -6.23
N GLU A 182 -12.77 5.55 -5.58
CA GLU A 182 -13.10 5.43 -4.15
C GLU A 182 -11.90 5.73 -3.24
N THR A 183 -10.72 5.90 -3.83
CA THR A 183 -9.49 6.28 -3.14
C THR A 183 -8.90 7.52 -3.79
N SER A 184 -8.05 8.24 -3.06
CA SER A 184 -7.23 9.30 -3.64
C SER A 184 -6.38 8.75 -4.80
N ASP A 185 -6.13 9.61 -5.81
CA ASP A 185 -5.29 9.25 -6.95
C ASP A 185 -3.86 8.93 -6.49
N PRO A 186 -3.36 7.70 -6.70
CA PRO A 186 -2.01 7.32 -6.31
C PRO A 186 -0.90 8.03 -7.11
N PHE A 187 -1.23 8.62 -8.25
CA PHE A 187 -0.27 9.27 -9.15
C PHE A 187 -0.27 10.79 -9.09
N ALA A 188 -1.20 11.40 -8.34
CA ALA A 188 -1.24 12.84 -8.17
C ALA A 188 0.09 13.39 -7.65
N GLU A 189 0.57 14.49 -8.23
CA GLU A 189 1.75 15.20 -7.74
C GLU A 189 1.50 15.70 -6.31
N LEU A 190 2.52 15.56 -5.44
CA LEU A 190 2.48 16.19 -4.13
C LEU A 190 2.53 17.71 -4.31
N PRO A 191 1.71 18.50 -3.60
CA PRO A 191 1.82 19.95 -3.66
C PRO A 191 3.22 20.37 -3.23
N LYS A 192 3.93 21.07 -4.13
CA LYS A 192 5.23 21.70 -3.82
C LYS A 192 5.01 22.78 -2.77
N GLY A 193 5.19 22.46 -1.48
CA GLY A 193 5.04 23.46 -0.42
C GLY A 193 5.03 23.00 1.04
N ALA A 194 4.98 21.70 1.35
CA ALA A 194 5.06 21.23 2.73
C ALA A 194 6.53 20.97 3.14
N SER A 195 7.32 22.04 3.24
CA SER A 195 8.60 22.03 3.95
C SER A 195 8.56 23.17 4.95
N ALA A 196 8.30 22.83 6.22
CA ALA A 196 8.53 23.69 7.36
C ALA A 196 9.22 22.84 8.43
#